data_AF-A0A2M7S8U1-F1
#
_entry.id   AF-A0A2M7S8U1-F1
#
_cell.length_a   1.000
_cell.length_b   1.000
_cell.length_c   1.000
_cell.angle_alpha   90.00
_cell.angle_beta   90.00
_cell.angle_gamma   90.00
#
_symmetry.space_group_name_H-M   'P 1'
#
loop_
_entity.id
_entity.type
_entity.pdbx_description
1 polymer ?
#
loop_
_entity_poly.entity_id
_entity_poly.type
_entity_poly.pdbx_seq_one_letter_code
_entity_poly.pdbx_strand_id
1 'polypeptide(L)'
;MKRIAVFLVVFFLSSFPAGAEYVPGEIIIKFKPAITHSITGQANAGKMADEGRKNLGRVFRRADLDTPEIKRILKGTGVLQLKLHPGLNVDETLRKLRADPDIEYAEPNYKVKAFATTPDDAYFDQQWGLKAIMADKVWDVERGDTDNTVVVAVIDSGVDMDHPDLVGNLIFPGNDIYYGDSDPNDGYGHGTHVAGIIAAVTNNVIGVAGVSWYAKILPVKVLDDDGLGDDLKVAEGMEWAADNGARIL
;
A
#
# COMPACT_ATOMS: atom_id res chain seq x y z
N MET A 1 1.13 18.48 23.64
CA MET A 1 0.22 18.44 22.47
C MET A 1 0.90 17.67 21.35
N LYS A 2 0.46 16.43 21.07
CA LYS A 2 1.01 15.62 19.98
C LYS A 2 0.62 16.27 18.64
N ARG A 3 1.63 16.68 17.86
CA ARG A 3 1.43 17.13 16.48
C ARG A 3 1.08 15.88 15.67
N ILE A 4 -0.20 15.69 15.37
CA ILE A 4 -0.62 14.73 14.34
C ILE A 4 -0.15 15.33 13.03
N ALA A 5 0.95 14.80 12.49
CA ALA A 5 1.30 15.03 11.09
C ALA A 5 0.20 14.34 10.27
N VAL A 6 -0.76 15.12 9.78
CA VAL A 6 -1.68 14.65 8.75
C VAL A 6 -0.84 14.51 7.48
N PHE A 7 -0.25 13.33 7.30
CA PHE A 7 0.16 12.87 5.97
C PHE A 7 -1.13 12.66 5.21
N LEU A 8 -1.54 13.68 4.44
CA LEU A 8 -2.39 13.41 3.30
C LEU A 8 -1.50 12.57 2.38
N VAL A 9 -1.80 11.27 2.27
CA VAL A 9 -1.21 10.43 1.24
C VAL A 9 -1.77 10.95 -0.09
N VAL A 10 -1.14 12.00 -0.60
CA VAL A 10 -1.23 12.37 -2.00
C VAL A 10 -0.46 11.28 -2.71
N PHE A 11 -1.17 10.39 -3.40
CA PHE A 11 -0.53 9.52 -4.37
C PHE A 11 0.21 10.42 -5.36
N PHE A 12 1.54 10.52 -5.20
CA PHE A 12 2.43 10.92 -6.28
C PHE A 12 2.48 9.78 -7.31
N LEU A 13 1.32 9.44 -7.87
CA LEU A 13 1.25 8.67 -9.10
C LEU A 13 1.35 9.69 -10.22
N SER A 14 2.48 9.66 -10.93
CA SER A 14 2.69 10.38 -12.19
C SER A 14 1.66 10.01 -13.27
N SER A 15 0.74 9.10 -12.99
CA SER A 15 -0.44 8.79 -13.81
C SER A 15 -1.50 8.08 -12.97
N PHE A 16 -2.62 8.75 -12.69
CA PHE A 16 -3.85 8.05 -12.30
C PHE A 16 -4.44 7.34 -13.53
N PRO A 17 -5.11 6.19 -13.35
CA PRO A 17 -5.71 5.45 -14.46
C PRO A 17 -6.75 6.29 -15.22
N ALA A 18 -6.80 6.10 -16.55
CA ALA A 18 -7.82 6.69 -17.38
C ALA A 18 -9.22 6.31 -16.87
N GLY A 19 -10.08 7.30 -16.61
CA GLY A 19 -11.45 7.09 -16.12
C GLY A 19 -11.68 7.36 -14.63
N ALA A 20 -10.68 7.80 -13.86
CA ALA A 20 -10.87 8.21 -12.46
C ALA A 20 -11.87 9.39 -12.34
N GLU A 21 -12.93 9.21 -11.56
CA GLU A 21 -13.91 10.27 -11.31
C GLU A 21 -13.38 11.33 -10.34
N TYR A 22 -13.67 12.60 -10.62
CA TYR A 22 -13.41 13.72 -9.71
C TYR A 22 -14.68 14.53 -9.45
N VAL A 23 -14.65 15.34 -8.38
CA VAL A 23 -15.73 16.27 -8.06
C VAL A 23 -15.76 17.37 -9.14
N PRO A 24 -16.85 17.52 -9.91
CA PRO A 24 -16.87 18.44 -11.05
C PRO A 24 -16.52 19.87 -10.67
N GLY A 25 -15.56 20.47 -11.40
CA GLY A 25 -15.11 21.85 -11.20
C GLY A 25 -14.31 22.09 -9.91
N GLU A 26 -13.90 21.05 -9.19
CA GLU A 26 -13.03 21.19 -8.02
C GLU A 26 -11.62 20.68 -8.30
N ILE A 27 -10.64 21.48 -7.86
CA ILE A 27 -9.22 21.16 -7.96
C ILE A 27 -8.54 21.35 -6.62
N ILE A 28 -7.39 20.71 -6.47
CA ILE A 28 -6.48 20.87 -5.34
C ILE A 28 -5.18 21.43 -5.90
N ILE A 29 -4.67 22.50 -5.28
CA ILE A 29 -3.35 23.04 -5.59
C ILE A 29 -2.49 23.07 -4.34
N LYS A 30 -1.18 22.91 -4.51
CA LYS A 30 -0.18 23.21 -3.50
C LYS A 30 0.83 24.19 -4.05
N PHE A 31 1.15 25.19 -3.25
CA PHE A 31 2.20 26.13 -3.56
C PHE A 31 3.57 25.65 -3.06
N LYS A 32 4.63 26.08 -3.75
CA LYS A 32 6.00 25.76 -3.34
C LYS A 32 6.36 26.41 -2.00
N PRO A 33 7.27 25.81 -1.21
CA PRO A 33 7.65 26.28 0.13
C PRO A 33 7.98 27.77 0.23
N ALA A 34 8.62 28.33 -0.81
CA ALA A 34 9.02 29.73 -0.89
C ALA A 34 7.87 30.72 -0.68
N ILE A 35 6.64 30.33 -1.00
CA ILE A 35 5.44 31.17 -0.85
C ILE A 35 4.39 30.55 0.09
N THR A 36 4.56 29.30 0.52
CA THR A 36 3.65 28.61 1.45
C THR A 36 3.42 29.39 2.74
N HIS A 37 4.46 30.02 3.30
CA HIS A 37 4.35 30.84 4.52
C HIS A 37 3.43 32.05 4.35
N SER A 38 3.40 32.65 3.15
CA SER A 38 2.51 33.78 2.82
C SER A 38 1.03 33.36 2.69
N ILE A 39 0.77 32.07 2.47
CA ILE A 39 -0.58 31.51 2.28
C ILE A 39 -1.16 31.01 3.60
N THR A 40 -0.33 30.37 4.43
CA THR A 40 -0.78 29.80 5.71
C THR A 40 -0.96 30.85 6.80
N GLY A 41 -0.33 32.03 6.68
CA GLY A 41 -0.32 33.08 7.68
C GLY A 41 0.34 32.65 9.00
N GLN A 42 0.80 33.62 9.80
CA GLN A 42 0.98 33.38 11.23
C GLN A 42 -0.40 33.46 11.90
N ALA A 43 -0.79 32.36 12.57
CA ALA A 43 -1.92 32.23 13.50
C ALA A 43 -3.33 31.89 12.95
N ASN A 44 -3.86 30.79 13.49
CA ASN A 44 -5.21 30.67 14.07
C ASN A 44 -6.39 31.29 13.30
N ALA A 45 -7.03 30.53 12.40
CA ALA A 45 -8.50 30.46 12.22
C ALA A 45 -8.95 29.89 10.86
N GLY A 46 -8.05 29.49 9.95
CA GLY A 46 -8.47 28.95 8.65
C GLY A 46 -8.95 30.01 7.65
N LYS A 47 -8.63 31.28 7.90
CA LYS A 47 -8.69 32.36 6.91
C LYS A 47 -7.34 32.48 6.22
N MET A 48 -7.35 32.69 4.90
CA MET A 48 -6.14 32.93 4.11
C MET A 48 -5.57 34.31 4.45
N ALA A 49 -4.26 34.43 4.55
CA ALA A 49 -3.63 35.75 4.67
C ALA A 49 -3.81 36.57 3.37
N ASP A 50 -3.88 37.89 3.49
CA ASP A 50 -4.06 38.80 2.34
C ASP A 50 -2.98 38.62 1.26
N GLU A 51 -1.74 38.33 1.69
CA GLU A 51 -0.63 38.04 0.80
C GLU A 51 -0.84 36.73 0.04
N GLY A 52 -1.32 35.69 0.72
CA GLY A 52 -1.77 34.46 0.09
C GLY A 52 -2.83 34.72 -0.98
N ARG A 53 -3.82 35.57 -0.69
CA ARG A 53 -4.89 35.92 -1.64
C ARG A 53 -4.36 36.64 -2.88
N LYS A 54 -3.39 37.52 -2.70
CA LYS A 54 -2.67 38.18 -3.81
C LYS A 54 -1.86 37.18 -4.63
N ASN A 55 -1.16 36.25 -3.99
CA ASN A 55 -0.37 35.23 -4.67
C ASN A 55 -1.24 34.26 -5.48
N LEU A 56 -2.37 33.82 -4.93
CA LEU A 56 -3.36 33.03 -5.68
C LEU A 56 -3.87 33.80 -6.90
N GLY A 57 -4.26 35.08 -6.72
CA GLY A 57 -4.71 35.91 -7.83
C GLY A 57 -3.63 36.12 -8.89
N ARG A 58 -2.36 36.20 -8.50
CA ARG A 58 -1.22 36.30 -9.43
C ARG A 58 -1.04 35.02 -10.26
N VAL A 59 -1.09 33.86 -9.63
CA VAL A 59 -0.97 32.57 -10.33
C VAL A 59 -2.09 32.38 -11.34
N PHE A 60 -3.35 32.61 -10.93
CA PHE A 60 -4.48 32.48 -11.84
C PHE A 60 -4.43 33.50 -12.98
N ARG A 61 -4.01 34.74 -12.71
CA ARG A 61 -3.80 35.75 -13.76
C ARG A 61 -2.71 35.37 -14.75
N ARG A 62 -1.59 34.78 -14.31
CA ARG A 62 -0.53 34.28 -15.21
C ARG A 62 -1.02 33.15 -16.12
N ALA A 63 -1.97 32.36 -15.62
CA ALA A 63 -2.63 31.31 -16.37
C ALA A 63 -3.77 31.82 -17.28
N ASP A 64 -4.02 33.14 -17.33
CA ASP A 64 -5.19 33.74 -18.02
C ASP A 64 -6.52 33.15 -17.52
N LEU A 65 -6.65 33.05 -16.19
CA LEU A 65 -7.82 32.53 -15.50
C LEU A 65 -8.29 33.49 -14.41
N ASP A 66 -9.60 33.54 -14.21
CA ASP A 66 -10.17 34.23 -13.06
C ASP A 66 -9.85 33.49 -11.76
N THR A 67 -9.66 34.26 -10.68
CA THR A 67 -9.37 33.67 -9.36
C THR A 67 -10.58 32.87 -8.87
N PRO A 68 -10.41 31.59 -8.51
CA PRO A 68 -11.52 30.71 -8.12
C PRO A 68 -11.98 30.95 -6.69
N GLU A 69 -13.11 30.35 -6.32
CA GLU A 69 -13.54 30.26 -4.92
C GLU A 69 -12.61 29.33 -4.13
N ILE A 70 -12.14 29.77 -2.97
CA ILE A 70 -11.39 28.92 -2.04
C ILE A 70 -12.40 28.17 -1.16
N LYS A 71 -12.50 26.86 -1.35
CA LYS A 71 -13.38 25.99 -0.54
C LYS A 71 -12.74 25.63 0.79
N ARG A 72 -11.45 25.31 0.78
CA ARG A 72 -10.73 24.86 1.96
C ARG A 72 -9.25 25.18 1.90
N ILE A 73 -8.68 25.42 3.08
CA ILE A 73 -7.25 25.60 3.30
C ILE A 73 -6.79 24.50 4.27
N LEU A 74 -5.85 23.66 3.83
CA LEU A 74 -5.24 22.65 4.72
C LEU A 74 -4.12 23.34 5.50
N LYS A 75 -4.42 23.69 6.76
CA LYS A 75 -3.53 24.46 7.64
C LYS A 75 -2.13 23.83 7.70
N GLY A 76 -1.10 24.66 7.52
CA GLY A 76 0.31 24.26 7.62
C GLY A 76 0.87 23.49 6.42
N THR A 77 0.09 23.29 5.35
CA THR A 77 0.52 22.48 4.20
C THR A 77 0.74 23.28 2.90
N GLY A 78 0.19 24.49 2.81
CA GLY A 78 0.14 25.25 1.55
C GLY A 78 -0.87 24.70 0.53
N VAL A 79 -1.70 23.73 0.92
CA VAL A 79 -2.69 23.09 0.04
C VAL A 79 -4.03 23.81 0.14
N LEU A 80 -4.60 24.12 -1.03
CA LEU A 80 -5.92 24.74 -1.21
C LEU A 80 -6.83 23.82 -2.02
N GLN A 81 -8.07 23.65 -1.55
CA GLN A 81 -9.18 23.15 -2.36
C GLN A 81 -9.89 24.35 -2.99
N LEU A 82 -10.01 24.36 -4.31
CA LEU A 82 -10.58 25.45 -5.08
C LEU A 82 -11.78 24.97 -5.89
N LYS A 83 -12.78 25.83 -6.06
CA LYS A 83 -13.90 25.64 -6.98
C LYS A 83 -13.77 26.60 -8.16
N LEU A 84 -13.59 26.04 -9.34
CA LEU A 84 -13.48 26.77 -10.59
C LEU A 84 -14.80 27.43 -10.95
N HIS A 85 -14.71 28.56 -11.68
CA HIS A 85 -15.87 29.23 -12.25
C HIS A 85 -16.59 28.30 -13.24
N PRO A 86 -17.94 28.39 -13.33
CA PRO A 86 -18.70 27.60 -14.29
C PRO A 86 -18.18 27.75 -15.72
N GLY A 87 -18.08 26.63 -16.45
CA GLY A 87 -17.62 26.60 -17.84
C GLY A 87 -16.11 26.37 -18.02
N LEU A 88 -15.30 26.47 -16.96
CA LEU A 88 -13.88 26.10 -17.04
C LEU A 88 -13.69 24.58 -17.07
N ASN A 89 -12.87 24.11 -18.01
CA ASN A 89 -12.44 22.72 -18.08
C ASN A 89 -11.34 22.45 -17.03
N VAL A 90 -11.52 21.40 -16.22
CA VAL A 90 -10.57 21.03 -15.15
C VAL A 90 -9.20 20.68 -15.74
N ASP A 91 -9.15 19.84 -16.77
CA ASP A 91 -7.88 19.38 -17.34
C ASP A 91 -7.09 20.50 -18.01
N GLU A 92 -7.77 21.40 -18.73
CA GLU A 92 -7.14 22.60 -19.30
C GLU A 92 -6.62 23.54 -18.21
N THR A 93 -7.41 23.77 -17.16
CA THR A 93 -7.01 24.61 -16.03
C THR A 93 -5.77 24.03 -15.35
N LEU A 94 -5.76 22.72 -15.08
CA LEU A 94 -4.63 22.06 -14.45
C LEU A 94 -3.37 22.09 -15.32
N ARG A 95 -3.50 21.93 -16.65
CA ARG A 95 -2.36 22.08 -17.57
C ARG A 95 -1.70 23.46 -17.45
N LYS A 96 -2.51 24.53 -17.37
CA LYS A 96 -2.02 25.91 -17.20
C LYS A 96 -1.37 26.11 -15.83
N LEU A 97 -2.02 25.66 -14.75
CA LEU A 97 -1.53 25.84 -13.38
C LEU A 97 -0.24 25.05 -13.09
N ARG A 98 -0.09 23.84 -13.66
CA ARG A 98 1.14 23.02 -13.52
C ARG A 98 2.38 23.68 -14.13
N ALA A 99 2.21 24.61 -15.06
CA ALA A 99 3.30 25.36 -15.67
C ALA A 99 3.76 26.56 -14.83
N ASP A 100 3.02 26.96 -13.79
CA ASP A 100 3.36 28.14 -12.99
C ASP A 100 4.53 27.83 -12.03
N PRO A 101 5.58 28.68 -11.99
CA PRO A 101 6.75 28.44 -11.13
C PRO A 101 6.45 28.46 -9.62
N ASP A 102 5.33 29.04 -9.20
CA ASP A 102 4.89 29.12 -7.81
C ASP A 102 4.08 27.88 -7.36
N ILE A 103 3.61 27.05 -8.30
CA ILE A 103 2.83 25.84 -8.02
C ILE A 103 3.75 24.63 -7.86
N GLU A 104 3.60 23.91 -6.73
CA GLU A 104 4.27 22.63 -6.48
C GLU A 104 3.51 21.50 -7.19
N TYR A 105 2.19 21.48 -7.08
CA TYR A 105 1.31 20.62 -7.87
C TYR A 105 -0.09 21.21 -8.00
N ALA A 106 -0.79 20.77 -9.04
CA ALA A 106 -2.23 21.01 -9.24
C ALA A 106 -2.89 19.72 -9.76
N GLU A 107 -3.98 19.30 -9.15
CA GLU A 107 -4.69 18.05 -9.44
C GLU A 107 -6.21 18.18 -9.31
N PRO A 108 -7.01 17.27 -9.92
CA PRO A 108 -8.45 17.20 -9.67
C PRO A 108 -8.74 16.82 -8.20
N ASN A 109 -9.89 17.25 -7.66
CA ASN A 109 -10.40 16.69 -6.41
C ASN A 109 -11.05 15.31 -6.67
N TYR A 110 -10.25 14.24 -6.69
CA TYR A 110 -10.74 12.89 -7.00
C TYR A 110 -11.79 12.40 -6.00
N LYS A 111 -12.78 11.66 -6.51
CA LYS A 111 -13.69 10.89 -5.67
C LYS A 111 -12.98 9.61 -5.24
N VAL A 112 -12.94 9.37 -3.95
CA VAL A 112 -12.46 8.09 -3.39
C VAL A 112 -13.67 7.29 -2.91
N LYS A 113 -13.69 6.00 -3.20
CA LYS A 113 -14.64 5.05 -2.63
C LYS A 113 -13.87 4.12 -1.70
N ALA A 114 -14.45 3.82 -0.55
CA ALA A 114 -13.96 2.73 0.28
C ALA A 114 -14.21 1.42 -0.50
N PHE A 115 -13.13 0.82 -0.98
CA PHE A 115 -13.12 -0.59 -1.30
C PHE A 115 -12.63 -1.32 -0.04
N ALA A 116 -13.04 -2.56 0.12
CA ALA A 116 -12.42 -3.50 1.03
C ALA A 116 -12.50 -4.84 0.30
N THR A 117 -11.38 -5.29 -0.26
CA THR A 117 -11.33 -6.60 -0.92
C THR A 117 -11.66 -7.64 0.14
N THR A 118 -12.76 -8.36 -0.08
CA THR A 118 -13.20 -9.47 0.78
C THR A 118 -12.95 -10.76 -0.01
N PRO A 119 -11.97 -11.59 0.39
CA PRO A 119 -11.75 -12.89 -0.21
C PRO A 119 -12.96 -13.81 -0.09
N ASP A 120 -13.12 -14.76 -1.03
CA ASP A 120 -14.20 -15.76 -1.06
C ASP A 120 -13.88 -17.07 -0.32
N ASP A 121 -12.76 -17.12 0.40
CA ASP A 121 -12.27 -18.28 1.16
C ASP A 121 -13.22 -18.66 2.31
N ALA A 122 -13.44 -19.96 2.47
CA ALA A 122 -14.51 -20.52 3.33
C ALA A 122 -14.41 -20.09 4.80
N TYR A 123 -13.20 -19.84 5.30
CA TYR A 123 -12.94 -19.47 6.69
C TYR A 123 -12.43 -18.03 6.86
N PHE A 124 -12.48 -17.19 5.82
CA PHE A 124 -11.99 -15.81 5.89
C PHE A 124 -12.61 -15.00 7.04
N ASP A 125 -13.90 -15.19 7.29
CA ASP A 125 -14.61 -14.46 8.35
C ASP A 125 -14.10 -14.79 9.76
N GLN A 126 -13.42 -15.91 9.94
CA GLN A 126 -12.81 -16.34 11.20
C GLN A 126 -11.41 -15.75 11.41
N GLN A 127 -10.78 -15.18 10.36
CA GLN A 127 -9.42 -14.64 10.38
C GLN A 127 -9.37 -13.21 10.93
N TRP A 128 -9.62 -13.05 12.23
CA TRP A 128 -9.60 -11.75 12.90
C TRP A 128 -8.27 -10.97 12.73
N GLY A 129 -7.15 -11.69 12.62
CA GLY A 129 -5.81 -11.10 12.47
C GLY A 129 -5.68 -10.24 11.21
N LEU A 130 -6.24 -10.69 10.09
CA LEU A 130 -6.22 -9.95 8.82
C LEU A 130 -6.98 -8.63 8.92
N LYS A 131 -8.13 -8.64 9.59
CA LYS A 131 -8.92 -7.42 9.88
C LYS A 131 -8.15 -6.50 10.85
N ALA A 132 -7.43 -7.05 11.83
CA ALA A 132 -6.65 -6.27 12.79
C ALA A 132 -5.46 -5.51 12.16
N ILE A 133 -4.82 -6.12 11.15
CA ILE A 133 -3.75 -5.47 10.36
C ILE A 133 -4.29 -4.68 9.17
N MET A 134 -5.62 -4.61 9.01
CA MET A 134 -6.32 -3.93 7.91
C MET A 134 -5.93 -4.45 6.51
N ALA A 135 -5.65 -5.76 6.39
CA ALA A 135 -5.26 -6.38 5.13
C ALA A 135 -6.31 -6.19 4.03
N ASP A 136 -7.59 -6.26 4.39
CA ASP A 136 -8.75 -6.02 3.53
C ASP A 136 -8.70 -4.68 2.79
N LYS A 137 -8.14 -3.64 3.42
CA LYS A 137 -7.95 -2.32 2.82
C LYS A 137 -6.69 -2.22 1.98
N VAL A 138 -5.65 -2.99 2.31
CA VAL A 138 -4.38 -3.02 1.58
C VAL A 138 -4.56 -3.72 0.25
N TRP A 139 -5.33 -4.81 0.22
CA TRP A 139 -5.55 -5.62 -0.97
C TRP A 139 -6.29 -4.90 -2.10
N ASP A 140 -6.89 -3.74 -1.87
CA ASP A 140 -7.41 -2.90 -2.96
C ASP A 140 -6.30 -2.18 -3.74
N VAL A 141 -5.11 -2.08 -3.15
CA VAL A 141 -3.95 -1.37 -3.71
C VAL A 141 -2.84 -2.33 -4.08
N GLU A 142 -2.55 -3.32 -3.22
CA GLU A 142 -1.43 -4.25 -3.38
C GLU A 142 -1.79 -5.61 -2.77
N ARG A 143 -1.56 -6.70 -3.51
CA ARG A 143 -1.85 -8.08 -3.10
C ARG A 143 -0.60 -8.97 -3.15
N GLY A 144 0.54 -8.41 -3.52
CA GLY A 144 1.74 -9.11 -3.97
C GLY A 144 1.96 -8.89 -5.46
N ASP A 145 3.21 -9.00 -5.90
CA ASP A 145 3.59 -8.86 -7.30
C ASP A 145 3.68 -10.26 -7.95
N THR A 146 2.92 -10.49 -9.02
CA THR A 146 3.00 -11.74 -9.81
C THR A 146 4.18 -11.76 -10.77
N ASP A 147 4.71 -10.59 -11.15
CA ASP A 147 5.84 -10.45 -12.07
C ASP A 147 7.19 -10.42 -11.32
N ASN A 148 7.21 -9.89 -10.08
CA ASN A 148 8.37 -9.92 -9.18
C ASN A 148 8.04 -10.56 -7.84
N THR A 149 7.64 -11.82 -7.89
CA THR A 149 7.18 -12.53 -6.70
C THR A 149 8.22 -12.59 -5.58
N VAL A 150 7.80 -12.21 -4.39
CA VAL A 150 8.60 -12.31 -3.17
C VAL A 150 8.58 -13.74 -2.67
N VAL A 151 9.77 -14.31 -2.50
CA VAL A 151 9.96 -15.62 -1.86
C VAL A 151 10.14 -15.43 -0.36
N VAL A 152 9.28 -16.06 0.42
CA VAL A 152 9.32 -16.11 1.89
C VAL A 152 9.70 -17.52 2.30
N ALA A 153 10.82 -17.68 2.99
CA ALA A 153 11.17 -18.98 3.56
C ALA A 153 10.39 -19.22 4.85
N VAL A 154 9.88 -20.43 5.02
CA VAL A 154 9.29 -20.90 6.28
C VAL A 154 10.28 -21.87 6.90
N ILE A 155 11.09 -21.35 7.82
CA ILE A 155 12.12 -22.09 8.56
C ILE A 155 11.46 -22.66 9.83
N ASP A 156 10.89 -23.86 9.72
CA ASP A 156 9.99 -24.43 10.74
C ASP A 156 10.03 -25.97 10.72
N SER A 157 8.91 -26.63 11.04
CA SER A 157 8.69 -28.08 11.06
C SER A 157 8.45 -28.71 9.68
N GLY A 158 8.52 -27.91 8.62
CA GLY A 158 8.17 -28.28 7.25
C GLY A 158 6.88 -27.61 6.80
N VAL A 159 6.43 -27.92 5.59
CA VAL A 159 5.12 -27.51 5.06
C VAL A 159 4.48 -28.72 4.37
N ASP A 160 3.20 -28.97 4.61
CA ASP A 160 2.43 -29.98 3.88
C ASP A 160 2.42 -29.65 2.39
N MET A 161 3.22 -30.42 1.63
CA MET A 161 3.51 -30.13 0.23
C MET A 161 2.32 -30.39 -0.70
N ASP A 162 1.33 -31.14 -0.23
CA ASP A 162 0.12 -31.50 -0.98
C ASP A 162 -1.12 -30.74 -0.47
N HIS A 163 -0.96 -29.81 0.48
CA HIS A 163 -2.10 -29.11 1.06
C HIS A 163 -2.83 -28.28 -0.02
N PRO A 164 -4.15 -28.49 -0.22
CA PRO A 164 -4.89 -27.93 -1.35
C PRO A 164 -4.93 -26.40 -1.34
N ASP A 165 -4.81 -25.80 -0.16
CA ASP A 165 -4.83 -24.34 0.04
C ASP A 165 -3.42 -23.70 0.03
N LEU A 166 -2.36 -24.49 -0.18
CA LEU A 166 -0.98 -24.00 -0.19
C LEU A 166 -0.23 -24.35 -1.45
N VAL A 167 -0.48 -25.53 -2.05
CA VAL A 167 0.32 -26.10 -3.14
C VAL A 167 0.54 -25.14 -4.32
N GLY A 168 -0.43 -24.26 -4.62
CA GLY A 168 -0.30 -23.24 -5.66
C GLY A 168 0.75 -22.15 -5.38
N ASN A 169 1.15 -21.99 -4.12
CA ASN A 169 2.11 -21.01 -3.62
C ASN A 169 3.41 -21.61 -3.07
N LEU A 170 3.57 -22.94 -3.06
CA LEU A 170 4.81 -23.58 -2.63
C LEU A 170 5.86 -23.57 -3.74
N ILE A 171 7.12 -23.36 -3.35
CA ILE A 171 8.30 -23.60 -4.17
C ILE A 171 8.75 -25.04 -3.94
N PHE A 172 9.00 -25.75 -5.04
CA PHE A 172 9.54 -27.10 -5.03
C PHE A 172 10.83 -27.18 -5.86
N PRO A 173 11.88 -27.88 -5.38
CA PRO A 173 11.99 -28.49 -4.05
C PRO A 173 12.23 -27.43 -2.96
N GLY A 174 11.75 -27.70 -1.74
CA GLY A 174 12.29 -27.07 -0.52
C GLY A 174 13.46 -27.88 0.03
N ASN A 175 13.73 -27.78 1.33
CA ASN A 175 14.83 -28.54 1.95
C ASN A 175 14.49 -29.02 3.36
N ASP A 176 14.90 -30.24 3.69
CA ASP A 176 14.89 -30.77 5.04
C ASP A 176 16.31 -30.80 5.59
N ILE A 177 16.62 -29.77 6.37
CA ILE A 177 17.90 -29.60 7.03
C ILE A 177 18.03 -30.56 8.22
N TYR A 178 16.91 -30.91 8.87
CA TYR A 178 16.90 -31.76 10.05
C TYR A 178 17.30 -33.20 9.70
N TYR A 179 16.64 -33.81 8.72
CA TYR A 179 16.94 -35.17 8.25
C TYR A 179 18.00 -35.23 7.14
N GLY A 180 18.32 -34.08 6.53
CA GLY A 180 19.42 -33.95 5.57
C GLY A 180 19.06 -34.43 4.16
N ASP A 181 17.82 -34.17 3.75
CA ASP A 181 17.31 -34.49 2.42
C ASP A 181 16.47 -33.32 1.86
N SER A 182 15.82 -33.52 0.71
CA SER A 182 15.06 -32.47 0.02
C SER A 182 13.54 -32.61 0.19
N ASP A 183 13.07 -33.32 1.23
CA ASP A 183 11.66 -33.54 1.52
C ASP A 183 11.21 -32.73 2.75
N PRO A 184 10.82 -31.46 2.57
CA PRO A 184 10.45 -30.58 3.67
C PRO A 184 9.02 -30.83 4.19
N ASN A 185 8.44 -32.01 3.96
CA ASN A 185 7.05 -32.27 4.31
C ASN A 185 6.82 -32.17 5.82
N ASP A 186 5.71 -31.57 6.22
CA ASP A 186 5.44 -31.25 7.61
C ASP A 186 4.92 -32.48 8.39
N GLY A 187 5.71 -32.95 9.36
CA GLY A 187 5.31 -34.02 10.28
C GLY A 187 4.65 -33.53 11.57
N TYR A 188 4.73 -32.23 11.89
CA TYR A 188 4.24 -31.65 13.16
C TYR A 188 3.01 -30.76 12.97
N GLY A 189 2.95 -29.99 11.87
CA GLY A 189 1.83 -29.15 11.46
C GLY A 189 2.00 -27.65 11.72
N HIS A 190 3.02 -27.24 12.47
CA HIS A 190 3.21 -25.83 12.84
C HIS A 190 3.67 -25.00 11.63
N GLY A 191 4.61 -25.50 10.83
CA GLY A 191 5.10 -24.78 9.67
C GLY A 191 4.04 -24.64 8.57
N THR A 192 3.19 -25.65 8.38
CA THR A 192 2.01 -25.57 7.50
C THR A 192 1.05 -24.46 7.95
N HIS A 193 0.80 -24.33 9.24
CA HIS A 193 -0.04 -23.27 9.79
C HIS A 193 0.59 -21.88 9.57
N VAL A 194 1.90 -21.74 9.79
CA VAL A 194 2.64 -20.50 9.51
C VAL A 194 2.56 -20.14 8.03
N ALA A 195 2.79 -21.10 7.13
CA ALA A 195 2.71 -20.90 5.68
C ALA A 195 1.32 -20.43 5.24
N GLY A 196 0.25 -20.98 5.83
CA GLY A 196 -1.14 -20.58 5.57
C GLY A 196 -1.42 -19.13 5.92
N ILE A 197 -0.91 -18.65 7.06
CA ILE A 197 -1.03 -17.23 7.44
C ILE A 197 -0.32 -16.33 6.43
N ILE A 198 0.87 -16.72 5.98
CA ILE A 198 1.68 -15.91 5.07
C ILE A 198 1.04 -15.84 3.67
N ALA A 199 0.76 -16.99 3.06
CA ALA A 199 0.42 -17.08 1.64
C ALA A 199 -0.44 -18.31 1.27
N ALA A 200 -1.47 -18.64 2.07
CA ALA A 200 -2.55 -19.48 1.56
C ALA A 200 -3.10 -18.92 0.23
N VAL A 201 -3.58 -19.80 -0.64
CA VAL A 201 -4.05 -19.46 -1.98
C VAL A 201 -5.36 -18.70 -1.87
N THR A 202 -5.27 -17.40 -1.67
CA THR A 202 -6.44 -16.55 -1.42
C THR A 202 -7.40 -16.51 -2.61
N ASN A 203 -8.69 -16.47 -2.30
CA ASN A 203 -9.80 -16.37 -3.23
C ASN A 203 -9.97 -17.62 -4.12
N ASN A 204 -9.87 -18.78 -3.48
CA ASN A 204 -10.01 -20.09 -4.11
C ASN A 204 -11.22 -20.90 -3.59
N VAL A 205 -12.15 -20.25 -2.87
CA VAL A 205 -13.34 -20.81 -2.22
C VAL A 205 -13.15 -21.89 -1.16
N ILE A 206 -11.91 -22.24 -0.79
CA ILE A 206 -11.60 -23.20 0.27
C ILE A 206 -10.80 -22.50 1.37
N GLY A 207 -10.54 -23.21 2.48
CA GLY A 207 -9.54 -22.79 3.45
C GLY A 207 -9.59 -21.32 3.91
N VAL A 208 -8.42 -20.68 3.89
CA VAL A 208 -8.13 -19.36 4.48
C VAL A 208 -7.43 -18.45 3.47
N ALA A 209 -7.51 -17.14 3.69
CA ALA A 209 -6.72 -16.17 2.93
C ALA A 209 -5.33 -15.97 3.55
N GLY A 210 -4.29 -15.94 2.72
CA GLY A 210 -2.95 -15.50 3.11
C GLY A 210 -2.82 -13.99 3.19
N VAL A 211 -1.91 -13.47 4.02
CA VAL A 211 -1.60 -12.03 4.08
C VAL A 211 -1.14 -11.50 2.71
N SER A 212 -0.27 -12.24 2.02
CA SER A 212 0.19 -11.95 0.67
C SER A 212 -0.39 -12.98 -0.29
N TRP A 213 -1.22 -12.55 -1.23
CA TRP A 213 -1.94 -13.46 -2.12
C TRP A 213 -1.01 -14.13 -3.12
N TYR A 214 0.08 -13.45 -3.48
CA TYR A 214 0.97 -13.87 -4.55
C TYR A 214 2.41 -14.13 -4.09
N ALA A 215 2.73 -14.05 -2.79
CA ALA A 215 4.03 -14.51 -2.31
C ALA A 215 4.19 -16.02 -2.54
N LYS A 216 5.44 -16.47 -2.69
CA LYS A 216 5.76 -17.89 -2.70
C LYS A 216 6.42 -18.30 -1.39
N ILE A 217 6.08 -19.49 -0.94
CA ILE A 217 6.65 -20.10 0.26
C ILE A 217 7.78 -21.03 -0.17
N LEU A 218 8.96 -20.84 0.41
CA LEU A 218 10.08 -21.79 0.34
C LEU A 218 10.11 -22.60 1.64
N PRO A 219 9.67 -23.87 1.64
CA PRO A 219 9.69 -24.71 2.84
C PRO A 219 11.11 -25.09 3.25
N VAL A 220 11.48 -24.84 4.51
CA VAL A 220 12.78 -25.21 5.09
C VAL A 220 12.53 -25.89 6.44
N LYS A 221 12.59 -27.22 6.45
CA LYS A 221 12.37 -28.01 7.66
C LYS A 221 13.65 -28.05 8.49
N VAL A 222 13.59 -27.50 9.69
CA VAL A 222 14.68 -27.45 10.69
C VAL A 222 14.27 -28.06 12.03
N LEU A 223 13.00 -28.44 12.18
CA LEU A 223 12.46 -29.15 13.33
C LEU A 223 12.02 -30.57 12.91
N ASP A 224 12.15 -31.54 13.82
CA ASP A 224 11.57 -32.87 13.66
C ASP A 224 10.04 -32.87 13.75
N ASP A 225 9.47 -34.06 13.63
CA ASP A 225 8.03 -34.31 13.62
C ASP A 225 7.38 -34.16 15.01
N ASP A 226 8.19 -34.00 16.08
CA ASP A 226 7.72 -33.62 17.42
C ASP A 226 7.85 -32.10 17.65
N GLY A 227 8.28 -31.34 16.63
CA GLY A 227 8.46 -29.89 16.69
C GLY A 227 9.73 -29.45 17.44
N LEU A 228 10.72 -30.33 17.57
CA LEU A 228 11.98 -30.06 18.25
C LEU A 228 13.11 -29.84 17.23
N GLY A 229 14.03 -28.93 17.54
CA GLY A 229 15.20 -28.66 16.73
C GLY A 229 16.33 -28.06 17.55
N ASP A 230 17.50 -27.96 16.94
CA ASP A 230 18.66 -27.31 17.53
C ASP A 230 19.06 -26.04 16.77
N ASP A 231 19.72 -25.13 17.47
CA ASP A 231 20.09 -23.81 16.93
C ASP A 231 20.98 -23.90 15.69
N LEU A 232 21.79 -24.95 15.56
CA LEU A 232 22.69 -25.11 14.41
C LEU A 232 21.89 -25.45 13.15
N LYS A 233 20.87 -26.30 13.27
CA LYS A 233 19.95 -26.63 12.18
C LYS A 233 19.12 -25.44 11.73
N VAL A 234 18.68 -24.61 12.67
CA VAL A 234 18.00 -23.34 12.35
C VAL A 234 18.94 -22.41 11.57
N ALA A 235 20.18 -22.22 12.04
CA ALA A 235 21.16 -21.38 11.36
C ALA A 235 21.50 -21.89 9.95
N GLU A 236 21.71 -23.19 9.80
CA GLU A 236 21.94 -23.84 8.50
C GLU A 236 20.75 -23.62 7.55
N GLY A 237 19.52 -23.72 8.05
CA GLY A 237 18.31 -23.41 7.29
C GLY A 237 18.20 -21.95 6.87
N MET A 238 18.59 -21.00 7.74
CA MET A 238 18.61 -19.57 7.41
C MET A 238 19.61 -19.24 6.29
N GLU A 239 20.83 -19.80 6.37
CA GLU A 239 21.85 -19.63 5.33
C GLU A 239 21.38 -20.25 4.02
N TRP A 240 20.89 -21.49 4.05
CA TRP A 240 20.38 -22.17 2.87
C TRP A 240 19.24 -21.39 2.21
N ALA A 241 18.27 -20.89 2.98
CA ALA A 241 17.14 -20.13 2.47
C ALA A 241 17.59 -18.84 1.76
N ALA A 242 18.52 -18.09 2.36
CA ALA A 242 19.07 -16.87 1.78
C ALA A 242 19.79 -17.14 0.45
N ASP A 243 20.60 -18.20 0.40
CA ASP A 243 21.31 -18.64 -0.81
C ASP A 243 20.35 -19.14 -1.91
N ASN A 244 19.18 -19.66 -1.53
CA ASN A 244 18.15 -20.14 -2.45
C ASN A 244 17.08 -19.10 -2.77
N GLY A 245 17.42 -17.81 -2.63
CA GLY A 245 16.64 -16.72 -3.18
C GLY A 245 15.47 -16.26 -2.32
N ALA A 246 15.34 -16.75 -1.09
CA ALA A 246 14.44 -16.14 -0.12
C ALA A 246 14.79 -14.66 0.08
N ARG A 247 13.75 -13.83 0.22
CA ARG A 247 13.88 -12.39 0.49
C ARG A 247 13.44 -12.03 1.91
N ILE A 248 12.65 -12.92 2.52
CA ILE A 248 12.14 -12.85 3.87
C ILE A 248 12.32 -14.25 4.47
N LEU A 249 12.78 -14.31 5.72
CA LEU A 249 12.92 -15.52 6.55
C LEU A 249 11.98 -15.41 7.76
#